data_AF-Q5EFK5-F1
#
_entry.id   AF-Q5EFK5-F1
#
_cell.length_a   1.000
_cell.length_b   1.000
_cell.length_c   1.000
_cell.angle_alpha   90.00
_cell.angle_beta   90.00
_cell.angle_gamma   90.00
#
_symmetry.space_group_name_H-M   'P 1'
#
loop_
_entity.id
_entity.type
_entity.pdbx_description
1 polymer ?
#
loop_
_entity_poly.entity_id
_entity_poly.type
_entity_poly.pdbx_seq_one_letter_code
_entity_poly.pdbx_strand_id
1 'polypeptide(L)'
;EPVISSVHTKVKGIAEVTQEIVENGLKKVVPSVLDTADYTFPLQGNSFFVMTNFLKTEGQEQGLCPEYPTRRTLCSSNQGCKKGWMDPQNKGIQTGRCVEYKGKQKTCEVSAWCPIEAVEEAPQPALLRSAENFTVLIKNNIDFPGHNYTTRNTLPGLNITCTFHKTQNPLCPIFRLGDIFRETGDNFSDVAIQGGIMGIEI
;
A
#
# COMPACT_ATOMS: atom_id res chain seq x y z
N GLU A 1 35.72 6.44 -11.59
CA GLU A 1 34.60 6.67 -12.53
C GLU A 1 33.28 6.34 -11.80
N PRO A 2 32.19 7.11 -11.99
CA PRO A 2 30.89 6.74 -11.43
C PRO A 2 30.35 5.44 -12.04
N VAL A 3 29.59 4.67 -11.26
CA VAL A 3 28.93 3.45 -11.73
C VAL A 3 27.57 3.76 -12.33
N ILE A 4 27.24 3.13 -13.46
CA ILE A 4 25.87 3.12 -14.02
C ILE A 4 25.20 1.84 -13.53
N SER A 5 24.02 1.96 -12.92
CA SER A 5 23.31 0.83 -12.29
C SER A 5 21.90 0.67 -12.87
N SER A 6 21.53 -0.57 -13.19
CA SER A 6 20.20 -0.95 -13.65
C SER A 6 19.66 -2.07 -12.76
N VAL A 7 18.44 -1.90 -12.23
CA VAL A 7 17.83 -2.83 -11.26
C VAL A 7 16.55 -3.42 -11.85
N HIS A 8 16.39 -4.72 -11.67
CA HIS A 8 15.16 -5.44 -11.96
C HIS A 8 14.82 -6.35 -10.77
N THR A 9 13.65 -6.16 -10.16
CA THR A 9 13.20 -7.01 -9.05
C THR A 9 12.06 -7.93 -9.45
N LYS A 10 11.90 -9.03 -8.70
CA LYS A 10 10.75 -9.93 -8.82
C LYS A 10 10.34 -10.41 -7.43
N VAL A 11 9.17 -10.00 -7.00
CA VAL A 11 8.56 -10.45 -5.74
C VAL A 11 7.84 -11.78 -5.97
N LYS A 12 7.86 -12.66 -4.96
CA LYS A 12 7.13 -13.92 -4.92
C LYS A 12 6.55 -14.17 -3.54
N GLY A 13 5.29 -14.61 -3.52
CA GLY A 13 4.54 -14.93 -2.32
C GLY A 13 3.04 -14.99 -2.63
N ILE A 14 2.26 -15.57 -1.72
CA ILE A 14 0.80 -15.53 -1.74
C ILE A 14 0.31 -15.28 -0.32
N ALA A 15 -0.79 -14.57 -0.16
CA ALA A 15 -1.42 -14.35 1.13
C ALA A 15 -2.90 -14.66 1.06
N GLU A 16 -3.40 -15.42 2.04
CA GLU A 16 -4.82 -15.51 2.30
C GLU A 16 -5.21 -14.42 3.30
N VAL A 17 -6.23 -13.65 2.96
CA VAL A 17 -6.80 -12.60 3.81
C VAL A 17 -8.28 -12.87 4.01
N THR A 18 -8.80 -12.51 5.18
CA THR A 18 -10.22 -12.61 5.45
C THR A 18 -10.85 -11.23 5.34
N GLN A 19 -11.78 -11.05 4.40
CA GLN A 19 -12.42 -9.77 4.12
C GLN A 19 -13.84 -9.76 4.68
N GLU A 20 -14.23 -8.66 5.33
CA GLU A 20 -15.63 -8.38 5.62
C GLU A 20 -16.27 -7.72 4.39
N ILE A 21 -17.11 -8.46 3.67
CA ILE A 21 -17.96 -7.92 2.61
C ILE A 21 -19.37 -7.68 3.13
N VAL A 22 -20.05 -6.66 2.62
CA VAL A 22 -21.46 -6.40 2.92
C VAL A 22 -22.29 -6.91 1.75
N GLU A 23 -22.94 -8.06 1.93
CA GLU A 23 -23.80 -8.69 0.92
C GLU A 23 -25.26 -8.61 1.43
N ASN A 24 -26.15 -7.93 0.71
CA ASN A 24 -27.56 -7.73 1.11
C ASN A 24 -27.76 -7.12 2.52
N GLY A 25 -26.84 -6.25 2.97
CA GLY A 25 -26.88 -5.63 4.29
C GLY A 25 -26.40 -6.53 5.45
N LEU A 26 -25.97 -7.76 5.15
CA LEU A 26 -25.33 -8.68 6.10
C LEU A 26 -23.82 -8.63 5.90
N LYS A 27 -23.09 -8.47 7.01
CA LYS A 27 -21.63 -8.61 7.03
C LYS A 27 -21.29 -10.09 6.88
N LYS A 28 -20.56 -10.43 5.82
CA LYS A 28 -20.08 -11.78 5.54
C LYS A 28 -18.56 -11.75 5.48
N VAL A 29 -17.95 -12.71 6.17
CA VAL A 29 -16.51 -12.88 6.21
C VAL A 29 -16.14 -13.88 5.12
N VAL A 30 -15.41 -13.43 4.10
CA VAL A 30 -15.03 -14.26 2.94
C VAL A 30 -13.50 -14.35 2.85
N PRO A 31 -12.93 -15.56 2.73
CA PRO A 31 -11.52 -15.72 2.45
C PRO A 31 -11.22 -15.29 1.01
N SER A 32 -10.13 -14.56 0.84
CA SER A 32 -9.62 -14.11 -0.45
C SER A 32 -8.12 -14.40 -0.52
N VAL A 33 -7.67 -14.94 -1.64
CA VAL A 33 -6.25 -15.20 -1.89
C VAL A 33 -5.72 -14.09 -2.77
N LEU A 34 -4.63 -13.48 -2.33
CA LEU A 34 -3.90 -12.43 -3.04
C LEU A 34 -2.57 -12.97 -3.54
N ASP A 35 -2.32 -12.84 -4.83
CA ASP A 35 -1.07 -13.23 -5.49
C ASP A 35 -0.23 -12.01 -5.89
N THR A 36 0.91 -12.25 -6.52
CA THR A 36 1.85 -11.19 -6.91
C THR A 36 1.22 -10.08 -7.76
N ALA A 37 0.20 -10.38 -8.57
CA ALA A 37 -0.49 -9.37 -9.37
C ALA A 37 -1.41 -8.46 -8.53
N ASP A 38 -1.85 -8.93 -7.36
CA ASP A 38 -2.78 -8.18 -6.51
C ASP A 38 -2.05 -7.23 -5.54
N TYR A 39 -0.92 -7.65 -4.98
CA TYR A 39 -0.21 -6.90 -3.93
C TYR A 39 1.05 -6.17 -4.41
N THR A 40 1.46 -6.31 -5.68
CA THR A 40 2.61 -5.57 -6.25
C THR A 40 2.26 -4.86 -7.55
N PHE A 41 3.04 -3.82 -7.85
CA PHE A 41 2.99 -3.14 -9.15
C PHE A 41 4.32 -3.32 -9.90
N PRO A 42 4.32 -3.25 -11.25
CA PRO A 42 5.54 -3.26 -12.03
C PRO A 42 6.51 -2.17 -11.57
N LEU A 43 7.80 -2.49 -11.59
CA LEU A 43 8.86 -1.59 -11.16
C LEU A 43 8.81 -0.25 -11.93
N GLN A 44 8.86 0.87 -11.20
CA GLN A 44 9.15 2.19 -11.75
C GLN A 44 10.44 2.70 -11.10
N GLY A 45 11.54 2.78 -11.86
CA GLY A 45 12.86 3.13 -11.33
C GLY A 45 13.53 2.00 -10.55
N ASN A 46 14.37 2.33 -9.56
CA ASN A 46 15.10 1.35 -8.73
C ASN A 46 14.33 0.96 -7.44
N SER A 47 13.00 0.89 -7.50
CA SER A 47 12.13 0.66 -6.34
C SER A 47 10.94 -0.25 -6.67
N PHE A 48 10.48 -1.01 -5.68
CA PHE A 48 9.28 -1.85 -5.77
C PHE A 48 8.33 -1.57 -4.60
N PHE A 49 7.07 -1.97 -4.74
CA PHE A 49 6.03 -1.82 -3.73
C PHE A 49 5.42 -3.18 -3.38
N VAL A 50 5.11 -3.38 -2.09
CA VAL A 50 4.38 -4.54 -1.57
C VAL A 50 3.27 -4.03 -0.66
N MET A 51 2.02 -4.30 -1.01
CA MET A 51 0.86 -4.00 -0.18
C MET A 51 0.89 -4.89 1.07
N THR A 52 0.76 -4.30 2.26
CA THR A 52 0.72 -5.02 3.55
C THR A 52 -0.63 -4.92 4.25
N ASN A 53 -1.41 -3.89 3.91
CA ASN A 53 -2.72 -3.62 4.46
C ASN A 53 -3.57 -2.84 3.46
N PHE A 54 -4.89 -2.87 3.60
CA PHE A 54 -5.79 -2.06 2.76
C PHE A 54 -7.13 -1.80 3.45
N LEU A 55 -7.77 -0.71 3.05
CA LEU A 55 -9.17 -0.41 3.30
C LEU A 55 -9.86 -0.30 1.94
N LYS A 56 -11.08 -0.82 1.84
CA LYS A 56 -11.83 -0.85 0.57
C LYS A 56 -13.20 -0.24 0.76
N THR A 57 -13.53 0.76 -0.05
CA THR A 57 -14.89 1.32 -0.17
C THR A 57 -15.44 0.91 -1.53
N GLU A 58 -16.44 0.04 -1.55
CA GLU A 58 -17.05 -0.47 -2.79
C GLU A 58 -18.30 0.32 -3.19
N GLY A 59 -18.71 0.17 -4.46
CA GLY A 59 -19.99 0.72 -4.94
C GLY A 59 -20.00 2.25 -5.10
N GLN A 60 -18.83 2.87 -5.21
CA GLN A 60 -18.76 4.31 -5.41
C GLN A 60 -19.25 4.72 -6.82
N GLU A 61 -20.12 5.72 -6.87
CA GLU A 61 -20.62 6.34 -8.09
C GLU A 61 -20.55 7.87 -8.00
N GLN A 62 -20.44 8.56 -9.13
CA GLN A 62 -20.45 10.03 -9.11
C GLN A 62 -21.83 10.55 -8.76
N GLY A 63 -21.92 11.35 -7.70
CA GLY A 63 -23.21 11.84 -7.22
C GLY A 63 -23.09 12.95 -6.18
N LEU A 64 -24.22 13.20 -5.52
CA LEU A 64 -24.34 14.09 -4.38
C LEU A 64 -24.59 13.25 -3.12
N CYS A 65 -23.74 13.41 -2.11
CA CYS A 65 -23.89 12.70 -0.84
C CYS A 65 -23.40 13.57 0.32
N PRO A 66 -23.85 13.28 1.56
CA PRO A 66 -23.24 13.85 2.74
C PRO A 66 -21.76 13.44 2.86
N GLU A 67 -20.90 14.39 3.21
CA GLU A 67 -19.51 14.13 3.56
C GLU A 67 -19.40 13.28 4.85
N TYR A 68 -18.31 12.53 5.03
CA TYR A 68 -18.08 11.72 6.23
C TYR A 68 -18.00 12.61 7.49
N PRO A 69 -18.64 12.24 8.61
CA PRO A 69 -18.73 13.09 9.80
C PRO A 69 -17.38 13.24 10.50
N THR A 70 -16.76 14.40 10.35
CA THR A 70 -15.56 14.84 11.07
C THR A 70 -15.83 16.18 11.73
N ARG A 71 -14.95 16.62 12.63
CA ARG A 71 -15.09 17.93 13.28
C ARG A 71 -15.19 19.11 12.30
N ARG A 72 -14.69 18.97 11.07
CA ARG A 72 -14.70 20.02 10.03
C ARG A 72 -15.90 19.97 9.10
N THR A 73 -16.50 18.79 8.94
CA THR A 73 -17.58 18.55 7.95
C THR A 73 -18.96 18.60 8.59
N LEU A 74 -19.04 18.48 9.92
CA LEU A 74 -20.27 18.68 10.68
C LEU A 74 -20.81 20.09 10.49
N CYS A 75 -22.12 20.17 10.25
CA CYS A 75 -22.82 21.43 10.07
C CYS A 75 -24.13 21.45 10.86
N SER A 76 -24.54 22.62 11.32
CA SER A 76 -25.86 22.81 11.96
C SER A 76 -26.89 23.38 10.98
N SER A 77 -26.46 24.18 10.02
CA SER A 77 -27.30 24.82 9.00
C SER A 77 -26.53 24.99 7.68
N ASN A 78 -27.25 25.31 6.60
CA ASN A 78 -26.65 25.53 5.28
C ASN A 78 -25.59 26.65 5.26
N GLN A 79 -25.64 27.60 6.21
CA GLN A 79 -24.64 28.67 6.30
C GLN A 79 -23.23 28.16 6.64
N GLY A 80 -23.14 26.98 7.27
CA GLY A 80 -21.86 26.32 7.56
C GLY A 80 -21.20 25.70 6.33
N CYS A 81 -21.94 25.55 5.22
CA CYS A 81 -21.46 24.91 4.01
C CYS A 81 -21.30 25.96 2.90
N LYS A 82 -20.11 26.03 2.28
CA LYS A 82 -19.81 27.03 1.25
C LYS A 82 -19.82 26.38 -0.12
N LYS A 83 -20.72 26.81 -0.99
CA LYS A 83 -20.82 26.28 -2.36
C LYS A 83 -19.51 26.50 -3.12
N GLY A 84 -19.00 25.44 -3.75
CA GLY A 84 -17.75 25.44 -4.51
C GLY A 84 -16.48 25.36 -3.66
N TRP A 85 -16.61 25.25 -2.33
CA TRP A 85 -15.45 25.13 -1.45
C TRP A 85 -14.87 23.72 -1.47
N MET A 86 -13.54 23.64 -1.46
CA MET A 86 -12.74 22.42 -1.45
C MET A 86 -11.79 22.49 -0.26
N ASP A 87 -11.91 21.54 0.68
CA ASP A 87 -10.96 21.35 1.78
C ASP A 87 -9.98 20.25 1.40
N PRO A 88 -8.68 20.36 1.72
CA PRO A 88 -7.72 19.29 1.48
C PRO A 88 -8.06 17.94 2.14
N GLN A 89 -8.88 17.92 3.21
CA GLN A 89 -9.32 16.71 3.90
C GLN A 89 -10.67 16.18 3.40
N ASN A 90 -11.45 17.00 2.69
CA ASN A 90 -12.72 16.57 2.11
C ASN A 90 -12.48 15.84 0.79
N LYS A 91 -13.39 14.94 0.44
CA LYS A 91 -13.27 14.13 -0.78
C LYS A 91 -14.08 14.68 -1.95
N GLY A 92 -14.74 15.83 -1.75
CA GLY A 92 -15.66 16.40 -2.71
C GLY A 92 -15.80 17.92 -2.66
N ILE A 93 -16.48 18.46 -3.66
CA ILE A 93 -16.77 19.89 -3.77
C ILE A 93 -18.10 20.18 -3.06
N GLN A 94 -18.10 21.08 -2.07
CA GLN A 94 -19.32 21.39 -1.32
C GLN A 94 -20.41 22.03 -2.20
N THR A 95 -21.66 21.59 -2.01
CA THR A 95 -22.82 22.17 -2.72
C THR A 95 -23.39 23.40 -2.02
N GLY A 96 -23.02 23.61 -0.75
CA GLY A 96 -23.57 24.66 0.14
C GLY A 96 -24.80 24.22 0.94
N ARG A 97 -25.12 22.92 0.97
CA ARG A 97 -26.25 22.36 1.72
C ARG A 97 -25.76 21.53 2.90
N CYS A 98 -26.46 21.62 4.02
CA CYS A 98 -26.23 20.83 5.23
C CYS A 98 -27.30 19.74 5.30
N VAL A 99 -26.90 18.49 5.06
CA VAL A 99 -27.82 17.36 4.91
C VAL A 99 -27.56 16.30 5.99
N GLU A 100 -28.54 15.44 6.23
CA GLU A 100 -28.42 14.37 7.23
C GLU A 100 -27.49 13.27 6.72
N TYR A 101 -26.49 12.90 7.52
CA TYR A 101 -25.63 11.74 7.27
C TYR A 101 -26.21 10.49 7.95
N LYS A 102 -26.47 10.57 9.27
CA LYS A 102 -27.04 9.47 10.05
C LYS A 102 -27.75 10.00 11.30
N GLY A 103 -29.07 9.85 11.37
CA GLY A 103 -29.87 10.27 12.52
C GLY A 103 -29.78 11.78 12.76
N LYS A 104 -29.33 12.23 13.93
CA LYS A 104 -29.22 13.68 14.20
C LYS A 104 -27.94 14.33 13.64
N GLN A 105 -27.00 13.53 13.12
CA GLN A 105 -25.74 14.06 12.57
C GLN A 105 -25.95 14.59 11.15
N LYS A 106 -25.58 15.85 10.95
CA LYS A 106 -25.61 16.52 9.64
C LYS A 106 -24.21 16.92 9.21
N THR A 107 -23.94 16.74 7.93
CA THR A 107 -22.68 17.12 7.29
C THR A 107 -22.95 17.90 6.01
N CYS A 108 -21.95 18.63 5.54
CA CYS A 108 -22.07 19.34 4.27
C CYS A 108 -22.19 18.33 3.11
N GLU A 109 -23.17 18.54 2.25
CA GLU A 109 -23.35 17.81 1.00
C GLU A 109 -22.23 18.18 0.03
N VAL A 110 -21.67 17.16 -0.62
CA VAL A 110 -20.58 17.28 -1.59
C VAL A 110 -20.95 16.61 -2.91
N SER A 111 -20.37 17.11 -4.00
CA SER A 111 -20.32 16.42 -5.29
C SER A 111 -19.00 15.67 -5.39
N ALA A 112 -19.07 14.33 -5.44
CA ALA A 112 -17.92 13.42 -5.33
C ALA A 112 -18.28 12.01 -5.81
N TRP A 113 -17.34 11.07 -5.60
CA TRP A 113 -17.62 9.63 -5.60
C TRP A 113 -18.32 9.24 -4.29
N CYS A 114 -19.55 8.75 -4.38
CA CYS A 114 -20.45 8.46 -3.29
C CYS A 114 -20.73 6.95 -3.19
N PRO A 115 -20.74 6.34 -1.98
CA PRO A 115 -20.56 6.99 -0.68
C PRO A 115 -19.10 7.42 -0.44
N ILE A 116 -18.91 8.47 0.35
CA ILE A 116 -17.56 8.93 0.70
C ILE A 116 -16.85 7.86 1.54
N GLU A 117 -15.57 7.65 1.25
CA GLU A 117 -14.66 6.81 2.03
C GLU A 117 -14.74 7.17 3.52
N ALA A 118 -14.88 6.16 4.38
CA ALA A 118 -14.88 6.38 5.80
C ALA A 118 -13.49 6.80 6.30
N VAL A 119 -13.45 7.75 7.23
CA VAL A 119 -12.19 8.10 7.93
C VAL A 119 -12.00 7.10 9.07
N GLU A 120 -11.48 5.93 8.72
CA GLU A 120 -11.21 4.82 9.63
C GLU A 120 -9.72 4.60 9.83
N GLU A 121 -9.34 4.09 11.01
CA GLU A 121 -7.98 3.64 11.25
C GLU A 121 -7.69 2.37 10.43
N ALA A 122 -6.45 2.21 9.98
CA ALA A 122 -6.04 1.01 9.26
C ALA A 122 -6.29 -0.26 10.11
N PRO A 123 -6.68 -1.40 9.49
CA PRO A 123 -6.93 -2.64 10.21
C PRO A 123 -5.73 -3.07 11.06
N GLN A 124 -6.01 -3.45 12.31
CA GLN A 124 -5.03 -3.98 13.27
C GLN A 124 -5.53 -5.32 13.79
N PRO A 125 -4.83 -6.45 13.51
CA PRO A 125 -3.55 -6.56 12.79
C PRO A 125 -3.67 -6.29 11.27
N ALA A 126 -2.54 -6.01 10.62
CA ALA A 126 -2.48 -5.83 9.17
C ALA A 126 -3.00 -7.05 8.40
N LEU A 127 -3.80 -6.82 7.36
CA LEU A 127 -4.46 -7.89 6.61
C LEU A 127 -3.45 -8.84 5.95
N LEU A 128 -2.38 -8.33 5.31
CA LEU A 128 -1.34 -9.13 4.66
C LEU A 128 -0.10 -9.28 5.56
N ARG A 129 -0.26 -9.60 6.84
CA ARG A 129 0.88 -9.91 7.74
C ARG A 129 1.82 -10.99 7.19
N SER A 130 1.29 -11.92 6.39
CA SER A 130 2.07 -12.97 5.71
C SER A 130 3.11 -12.44 4.73
N ALA A 131 3.04 -11.15 4.35
CA ALA A 131 4.03 -10.50 3.51
C ALA A 131 5.44 -10.53 4.11
N GLU A 132 5.58 -10.68 5.43
CA GLU A 132 6.88 -10.93 6.08
C GLU A 132 7.62 -12.15 5.48
N ASN A 133 6.86 -13.13 4.98
CA ASN A 133 7.37 -14.37 4.39
C ASN A 133 7.60 -14.27 2.88
N PHE A 134 7.26 -13.14 2.27
CA PHE A 134 7.49 -12.96 0.84
C PHE A 134 8.97 -12.81 0.55
N THR A 135 9.34 -13.17 -0.67
CA THR A 135 10.72 -13.08 -1.14
C THR A 135 10.82 -12.12 -2.31
N VAL A 136 11.93 -11.39 -2.38
CA VAL A 136 12.27 -10.52 -3.50
C VAL A 136 13.60 -10.98 -4.08
N LEU A 137 13.58 -11.30 -5.38
CA LEU A 137 14.79 -11.50 -6.18
C LEU A 137 15.23 -10.15 -6.74
N ILE A 138 16.46 -9.73 -6.47
CA ILE A 138 17.04 -8.48 -6.99
C ILE A 138 18.12 -8.83 -8.02
N LYS A 139 17.91 -8.40 -9.26
CA LYS A 139 18.93 -8.46 -10.32
C LYS A 139 19.47 -7.06 -10.53
N ASN A 140 20.78 -6.90 -10.35
CA ASN A 140 21.46 -5.65 -10.57
C ASN A 140 22.57 -5.83 -11.61
N ASN A 141 22.60 -4.93 -12.59
CA ASN A 141 23.63 -4.83 -13.61
C ASN A 141 24.35 -3.50 -13.44
N ILE A 142 25.68 -3.54 -13.42
CA ILE A 142 26.54 -2.36 -13.28
C ILE A 142 27.49 -2.24 -14.46
N ASP A 143 27.74 -1.01 -14.87
CA ASP A 143 28.62 -0.67 -15.98
C ASP A 143 29.56 0.49 -15.62
N PHE A 144 30.82 0.36 -15.98
CA PHE A 144 31.88 1.38 -15.88
C PHE A 144 32.38 1.68 -17.30
N PRO A 145 31.78 2.65 -18.01
CA PRO A 145 32.02 2.88 -19.44
C PRO A 145 33.48 3.18 -19.80
N GLY A 146 34.15 3.98 -19.00
CA GLY A 146 35.54 4.41 -19.18
C GLY A 146 36.54 3.28 -18.97
N HIS A 147 36.16 2.24 -18.24
CA HIS A 147 36.92 0.99 -18.11
C HIS A 147 36.44 -0.11 -19.04
N ASN A 148 35.38 0.12 -19.82
CA ASN A 148 34.71 -0.88 -20.66
C ASN A 148 34.43 -2.19 -19.88
N TYR A 149 33.90 -2.05 -18.66
CA TYR A 149 33.67 -3.15 -17.73
C TYR A 149 32.21 -3.19 -17.28
N THR A 150 31.51 -4.27 -17.66
CA THR A 150 30.13 -4.53 -17.27
C THR A 150 30.04 -5.83 -16.48
N THR A 151 29.30 -5.84 -15.37
CA THR A 151 29.07 -7.05 -14.58
C THR A 151 27.69 -7.04 -13.92
N ARG A 152 27.29 -8.16 -13.32
CA ARG A 152 25.99 -8.35 -12.67
C ARG A 152 26.13 -9.07 -11.34
N ASN A 153 25.19 -8.83 -10.42
CA ASN A 153 25.20 -9.48 -9.11
C ASN A 153 24.94 -11.01 -9.19
N THR A 154 24.19 -11.47 -10.19
CA THR A 154 23.92 -12.90 -10.40
C THR A 154 24.95 -13.53 -11.35
N LEU A 155 25.99 -14.12 -10.78
CA LEU A 155 27.03 -14.83 -11.55
C LEU A 155 26.52 -16.18 -12.11
N PRO A 156 27.04 -16.65 -13.25
CA PRO A 156 26.75 -17.99 -13.75
C PRO A 156 27.15 -19.06 -12.72
N GLY A 157 26.27 -20.02 -12.45
CA GLY A 157 26.51 -21.10 -11.49
C GLY A 157 26.15 -20.78 -10.04
N LEU A 158 25.64 -19.59 -9.74
CA LEU A 158 25.12 -19.27 -8.41
C LEU A 158 23.88 -20.13 -8.10
N ASN A 159 23.81 -20.69 -6.90
CA ASN A 159 22.61 -21.39 -6.44
C ASN A 159 21.45 -20.39 -6.32
N ILE A 160 20.39 -20.59 -7.12
CA ILE A 160 19.17 -19.77 -7.11
C ILE A 160 18.17 -20.20 -6.03
N THR A 161 18.48 -21.27 -5.30
CA THR A 161 17.73 -21.79 -4.15
C THR A 161 18.50 -21.43 -2.89
N CYS A 162 18.46 -20.14 -2.55
CA CYS A 162 19.10 -19.57 -1.38
C CYS A 162 18.21 -18.48 -0.78
N THR A 163 18.50 -18.12 0.47
CA THR A 163 17.99 -16.89 1.10
C THR A 163 19.21 -16.12 1.61
N PHE A 164 19.22 -14.82 1.36
CA PHE A 164 20.26 -13.92 1.84
C PHE A 164 20.42 -14.06 3.35
N HIS A 165 21.67 -14.17 3.77
CA HIS A 165 22.05 -14.13 5.17
C HIS A 165 23.45 -13.54 5.24
N LYS A 166 23.65 -12.56 6.13
CA LYS A 166 24.87 -11.75 6.22
C LYS A 166 26.17 -12.57 6.26
N THR A 167 26.16 -13.69 6.98
CA THR A 167 27.32 -14.62 7.07
C THR A 167 27.20 -15.87 6.21
N GLN A 168 26.03 -16.53 6.15
CA GLN A 168 25.89 -17.84 5.50
C GLN A 168 25.81 -17.75 3.98
N ASN A 169 25.06 -16.79 3.45
CA ASN A 169 24.80 -16.63 2.01
C ASN A 169 24.85 -15.15 1.59
N PRO A 170 26.01 -14.46 1.74
CA PRO A 170 26.11 -13.02 1.52
C PRO A 170 25.92 -12.60 0.05
N LEU A 171 26.12 -13.52 -0.90
CA LEU A 171 25.97 -13.25 -2.34
C LEU A 171 24.60 -13.67 -2.89
N CYS A 172 23.69 -14.15 -2.03
CA CYS A 172 22.37 -14.58 -2.48
C CYS A 172 21.50 -13.35 -2.85
N PRO A 173 20.94 -13.29 -4.07
CA PRO A 173 20.13 -12.15 -4.52
C PRO A 173 18.66 -12.25 -4.09
N ILE A 174 18.30 -13.23 -3.26
CA ILE A 174 16.93 -13.51 -2.81
C ILE A 174 16.80 -13.13 -1.34
N PHE A 175 15.96 -12.13 -1.06
CA PHE A 175 15.77 -11.60 0.28
C PHE A 175 14.36 -11.90 0.74
N ARG A 176 14.20 -12.38 1.98
CA ARG A 176 12.88 -12.45 2.63
C ARG A 176 12.60 -11.11 3.30
N LEU A 177 11.39 -10.58 3.15
CA LEU A 177 11.06 -9.25 3.67
C LEU A 177 11.26 -9.17 5.19
N GLY A 178 10.81 -10.17 5.96
CA GLY A 178 11.03 -10.19 7.40
C GLY A 178 12.50 -10.19 7.82
N ASP A 179 13.39 -10.79 7.03
CA ASP A 179 14.82 -10.78 7.34
C ASP A 179 15.44 -9.39 7.09
N ILE A 180 14.96 -8.63 6.10
CA ILE A 180 15.36 -7.23 5.89
C ILE A 180 15.02 -6.38 7.11
N PHE A 181 13.78 -6.48 7.61
CA PHE A 181 13.35 -5.76 8.81
C PHE A 181 14.12 -6.18 10.06
N ARG A 182 14.42 -7.49 10.20
CA ARG A 182 15.23 -7.98 11.32
C ARG A 182 16.66 -7.41 11.30
N GLU A 183 17.25 -7.20 10.13
CA GLU A 183 18.58 -6.62 9.99
C GLU A 183 18.61 -5.11 10.34
N THR A 184 17.50 -4.38 10.14
CA THR A 184 17.39 -2.97 10.57
C THR A 184 16.98 -2.82 12.03
N GLY A 185 16.45 -3.88 12.65
CA GLY A 185 15.93 -3.88 14.02
C GLY A 185 14.48 -3.43 14.15
N ASP A 186 13.78 -3.26 13.02
CA ASP A 186 12.37 -2.87 12.97
C ASP A 186 11.44 -4.09 13.03
N ASN A 187 10.24 -3.91 13.59
CA ASN A 187 9.21 -4.94 13.60
C ASN A 187 8.33 -4.84 12.35
N PHE A 188 8.36 -5.87 11.49
CA PHE A 188 7.54 -5.92 10.27
C PHE A 188 6.06 -5.73 10.56
N SER A 189 5.52 -6.34 11.62
CA SER A 189 4.09 -6.30 11.91
C SER A 189 3.58 -4.90 12.23
N ASP A 190 4.41 -4.08 12.90
CA ASP A 190 4.04 -2.72 13.29
C ASP A 190 4.06 -1.80 12.06
N VAL A 191 5.08 -1.93 11.22
CA VAL A 191 5.18 -1.19 9.94
C VAL A 191 4.10 -1.62 8.96
N ALA A 192 3.73 -2.90 8.94
CA ALA A 192 2.73 -3.44 8.03
C ALA A 192 1.33 -2.81 8.21
N ILE A 193 1.01 -2.25 9.38
CA ILE A 193 -0.31 -1.67 9.68
C ILE A 193 -0.54 -0.38 8.87
N GLN A 194 0.42 0.55 8.91
CA GLN A 194 0.32 1.89 8.28
C GLN A 194 1.19 2.02 7.02
N GLY A 195 2.07 1.05 6.77
CA GLY A 195 3.07 1.11 5.73
C GLY A 195 4.36 1.82 6.16
N GLY A 196 5.38 1.72 5.32
CA GLY A 196 6.69 2.32 5.55
C GLY A 196 7.55 2.27 4.29
N ILE A 197 8.74 2.86 4.37
CA ILE A 197 9.72 2.87 3.28
C ILE A 197 11.00 2.21 3.80
N MET A 198 11.50 1.22 3.06
CA MET A 198 12.73 0.50 3.36
C MET A 198 13.76 0.72 2.25
N GLY A 199 15.03 0.83 2.64
CA GLY A 199 16.16 0.93 1.73
C GLY A 199 16.93 -0.40 1.65
N ILE A 200 17.34 -0.78 0.45
CA ILE A 200 18.32 -1.85 0.23
C ILE A 200 19.51 -1.21 -0.47
N GLU A 201 20.65 -1.18 0.22
CA GLU A 201 21.90 -0.65 -0.31
C GLU A 201 22.72 -1.80 -0.90
N ILE A 202 23.23 -1.59 -2.12
CA ILE A 202 24.03 -2.56 -2.90
C ILE A 202 25.31 -1.87 -3.35
#